data_AF-A0A2M8EDC2-F1
#
_entry.id   AF-A0A2M8EDC2-F1
#
_cell.length_a   1.000
_cell.length_b   1.000
_cell.length_c   1.000
_cell.angle_alpha   90.00
_cell.angle_beta   90.00
_cell.angle_gamma   90.00
#
_symmetry.space_group_name_H-M   'P 1'
#
loop_
_entity.id
_entity.type
_entity.pdbx_description
1 polymer ?
#
loop_
_entity_poly.entity_id
_entity_poly.type
_entity_poly.pdbx_seq_one_letter_code
_entity_poly.pdbx_strand_id
1 'polypeptide(L)'
;GKSMIWPIKMFRGKQPYDPENKSLIINHLAGNDDTAYWKNFNWDKAAKVGMANAHEKFSGKVEFIETESMWPITHMVAPKDKALACADCHVNNGRLEKVDGVYMPGRSRDHMTGLDKVGWAAMALVLLGVIGHGLIRVVSGKRTHK
;
A
#
# COMPACT_ATOMS: atom_id res chain seq x y z
N GLY A 1 -4.87 4.60 16.64
CA GLY A 1 -3.57 4.87 15.99
C GLY A 1 -3.80 5.64 14.71
N LYS A 2 -2.82 6.43 14.25
CA LYS A 2 -2.90 7.17 12.99
C LYS A 2 -2.26 6.35 11.87
N SER A 3 -3.03 5.95 10.86
CA SER A 3 -2.53 5.20 9.70
C SER A 3 -1.85 6.14 8.70
N MET A 4 -0.74 5.71 8.12
CA MET A 4 0.06 6.45 7.13
C MET A 4 0.53 5.51 6.01
N ILE A 5 0.90 6.06 4.85
CA ILE A 5 1.51 5.29 3.76
C ILE A 5 2.93 4.86 4.17
N TRP A 6 3.27 3.58 3.98
CA TRP A 6 4.57 3.02 4.40
C TRP A 6 5.17 2.11 3.32
N PRO A 7 6.50 2.15 3.08
CA PRO A 7 7.17 1.23 2.16
C PRO A 7 7.30 -0.19 2.77
N ILE A 8 6.78 -1.18 2.07
CA ILE A 8 6.77 -2.59 2.49
C ILE A 8 7.49 -3.45 1.45
N LYS A 9 8.31 -4.38 1.91
CA LYS A 9 8.78 -5.52 1.12
C LYS A 9 7.75 -6.64 1.22
N MET A 10 7.21 -7.05 0.08
CA MET A 10 6.31 -8.20 -0.03
C MET A 10 7.12 -9.47 -0.27
N PHE A 11 7.01 -10.44 0.63
CA PHE A 11 7.50 -11.80 0.41
C PHE A 11 6.34 -12.68 -0.02
N ARG A 12 6.47 -13.33 -1.18
CA ARG A 12 5.46 -14.25 -1.71
C ARG A 12 6.05 -15.66 -1.77
N GLY A 13 5.24 -16.66 -1.48
CA GLY A 13 5.68 -18.05 -1.56
C GLY A 13 4.53 -19.05 -1.45
N LYS A 14 4.82 -20.32 -1.71
CA LYS A 14 3.92 -21.44 -1.43
C LYS A 14 4.48 -22.24 -0.27
N GLN A 15 3.68 -22.41 0.78
CA GLN A 15 4.11 -23.06 2.01
C GLN A 15 3.26 -24.32 2.28
N PRO A 16 3.85 -25.36 2.90
CA PRO A 16 3.12 -26.54 3.35
C PRO A 16 1.96 -26.19 4.28
N TYR A 17 0.81 -26.81 4.04
CA TYR A 17 -0.47 -26.53 4.68
C TYR A 17 -1.26 -27.82 4.87
N ASP A 18 -1.93 -27.93 6.02
CA ASP A 18 -2.84 -29.03 6.34
C ASP A 18 -4.28 -28.64 5.96
N PRO A 19 -4.87 -29.25 4.91
CA PRO A 19 -6.19 -28.86 4.42
C PRO A 19 -7.35 -29.22 5.36
N GLU A 20 -7.16 -30.17 6.27
CA GLU A 20 -8.22 -30.58 7.20
C GLU A 20 -8.21 -29.70 8.45
N ASN A 21 -7.03 -29.49 9.06
CA ASN A 21 -6.89 -28.64 10.23
C ASN A 21 -6.84 -27.14 9.91
N LYS A 22 -6.68 -26.79 8.62
CA LYS A 22 -6.60 -25.42 8.12
C LYS A 22 -5.47 -24.60 8.75
N SER A 23 -4.32 -25.23 8.93
CA SER A 23 -3.13 -24.63 9.54
C SER A 23 -1.92 -24.76 8.62
N LEU A 24 -1.00 -23.79 8.71
CA LEU A 24 0.32 -23.93 8.09
C LEU A 24 1.11 -25.02 8.82
N ILE A 25 1.85 -25.81 8.05
CA ILE A 25 2.63 -26.92 8.60
C ILE A 25 4.00 -26.42 9.04
N ILE A 26 4.31 -26.66 10.31
CA ILE A 26 5.64 -26.50 10.89
C ILE A 26 6.44 -27.75 10.54
N ASN A 27 7.44 -27.61 9.67
CA ASN A 27 8.23 -28.75 9.20
C ASN A 27 9.52 -28.93 10.00
N HIS A 28 9.88 -30.19 10.25
CA HIS A 28 11.24 -30.55 10.64
C HIS A 28 12.17 -30.46 9.43
N LEU A 29 12.76 -29.29 9.21
CA LEU A 29 13.57 -29.03 8.01
C LEU A 29 15.00 -29.58 8.12
N ALA A 30 15.65 -29.41 9.27
CA ALA A 30 17.08 -29.67 9.46
C ALA A 30 17.31 -30.65 10.61
N GLY A 31 18.17 -31.65 10.39
CA GLY A 31 18.51 -32.67 11.37
C GLY A 31 19.34 -33.80 10.76
N ASN A 32 19.98 -34.61 11.62
CA ASN A 32 20.78 -35.76 11.22
C ASN A 32 20.03 -37.10 11.40
N ASP A 33 18.72 -37.06 11.23
CA ASP A 33 17.80 -38.19 11.31
C ASP A 33 17.13 -38.48 9.96
N ASP A 34 16.29 -39.51 9.89
CA ASP A 34 15.60 -39.95 8.68
C ASP A 34 14.25 -39.22 8.42
N THR A 35 13.95 -38.20 9.23
CA THR A 35 12.71 -37.41 9.17
C THR A 35 12.94 -35.96 8.74
N ALA A 36 14.17 -35.44 8.86
CA ALA A 36 14.52 -34.09 8.41
C ALA A 36 14.35 -33.91 6.90
N TYR A 37 13.62 -32.87 6.48
CA TYR A 37 13.29 -32.65 5.07
C TYR A 37 14.52 -32.43 4.19
N TRP A 38 15.50 -31.62 4.61
CA TRP A 38 16.67 -31.27 3.76
C TRP A 38 17.59 -32.45 3.44
N LYS A 39 17.47 -33.58 4.15
CA LYS A 39 18.23 -34.80 3.88
C LYS A 39 17.42 -35.85 3.13
N ASN A 40 16.13 -35.95 3.45
CA ASN A 40 15.28 -37.07 3.03
C ASN A 40 14.22 -36.67 2.00
N PHE A 41 13.96 -35.37 1.81
CA PHE A 41 13.01 -34.79 0.88
C PHE A 41 11.58 -35.36 0.97
N ASN A 42 11.19 -35.83 2.16
CA ASN A 42 9.87 -36.40 2.42
C ASN A 42 9.03 -35.43 3.28
N TRP A 43 7.99 -34.87 2.68
CA TRP A 43 7.11 -33.91 3.34
C TRP A 43 6.30 -34.51 4.49
N ASP A 44 5.73 -35.70 4.32
CA ASP A 44 4.86 -36.30 5.33
C ASP A 44 5.61 -36.63 6.63
N LYS A 45 6.83 -37.17 6.51
CA LYS A 45 7.71 -37.43 7.66
C LYS A 45 8.08 -36.13 8.38
N ALA A 46 8.54 -35.13 7.62
CA ALA A 46 8.98 -33.86 8.18
C ALA A 46 7.83 -33.07 8.84
N ALA A 47 6.65 -33.09 8.21
CA ALA A 47 5.42 -32.47 8.72
C ALA A 47 4.97 -33.16 10.02
N LYS A 48 4.91 -34.49 10.03
CA LYS A 48 4.48 -35.25 11.22
C LYS A 48 5.35 -34.95 12.44
N VAL A 49 6.68 -34.96 12.27
CA VAL A 49 7.62 -34.68 13.36
C VAL A 49 7.58 -33.20 13.75
N GLY A 50 7.59 -32.28 12.78
CA GLY A 50 7.59 -30.85 13.05
C GLY A 50 6.32 -30.39 13.79
N MET A 51 5.16 -30.86 13.36
CA MET A 51 3.88 -30.56 14.01
C MET A 51 3.80 -31.17 15.41
N ALA A 52 4.24 -32.43 15.58
CA ALA A 52 4.28 -33.08 16.90
C ALA A 52 5.20 -32.33 17.88
N ASN A 53 6.37 -31.88 17.43
CA ASN A 53 7.31 -31.10 18.23
C ASN A 53 6.77 -29.71 18.60
N ALA A 54 5.92 -29.13 17.74
CA ALA A 54 5.23 -27.87 18.02
C ALA A 54 3.96 -28.05 18.86
N HIS A 55 3.60 -29.29 19.23
CA HIS A 55 2.35 -29.65 19.90
C HIS A 55 1.08 -29.26 19.11
N GLU A 56 1.18 -29.24 17.78
CA GLU A 56 0.09 -28.90 16.87
C GLU A 56 -0.56 -30.14 16.25
N LYS A 57 -1.84 -30.03 15.88
CA LYS A 57 -2.57 -31.11 15.21
C LYS A 57 -2.11 -31.25 13.76
N PHE A 58 -1.99 -32.50 13.30
CA PHE A 58 -1.69 -32.83 11.92
C PHE A 58 -2.61 -33.96 11.42
N SER A 59 -3.26 -33.75 10.29
CA SER A 59 -4.21 -34.70 9.69
C SER A 59 -3.51 -35.85 8.95
N GLY A 60 -2.21 -35.70 8.67
CA GLY A 60 -1.48 -36.60 7.78
C GLY A 60 -1.49 -36.14 6.32
N LYS A 61 -2.15 -35.03 5.98
CA LYS A 61 -2.18 -34.48 4.61
C LYS A 61 -1.33 -33.23 4.50
N VAL A 62 -0.50 -33.19 3.46
CA VAL A 62 0.30 -32.02 3.09
C VAL A 62 -0.17 -31.52 1.73
N GLU A 63 -0.64 -30.27 1.71
CA GLU A 63 -0.84 -29.48 0.50
C GLU A 63 0.01 -28.21 0.57
N PHE A 64 -0.11 -27.34 -0.45
CA PHE A 64 0.60 -26.07 -0.49
C PHE A 64 -0.36 -24.92 -0.75
N ILE A 65 -0.23 -23.87 0.06
CA ILE A 65 -1.04 -22.66 -0.07
C ILE A 65 -0.16 -21.45 -0.37
N GLU A 66 -0.70 -20.52 -1.15
CA GLU A 66 -0.04 -19.23 -1.43
C GLU A 66 -0.08 -18.34 -0.18
N THR A 67 1.06 -17.72 0.11
CA THR A 67 1.25 -16.85 1.28
C THR A 67 1.89 -15.55 0.84
N GLU A 68 1.48 -14.46 1.49
CA GLU A 68 2.15 -13.17 1.40
C GLU A 68 2.52 -12.69 2.80
N SER A 69 3.76 -12.23 2.98
CA SER A 69 4.24 -11.64 4.23
C SER A 69 4.75 -10.21 3.98
N MET A 70 4.32 -9.29 4.83
CA MET A 70 4.59 -7.86 4.72
C MET A 70 5.66 -7.45 5.72
N TRP A 71 6.81 -6.96 5.22
CA TRP A 71 7.90 -6.49 6.06
C TRP A 71 8.20 -5.01 5.83
N PRO A 72 8.11 -4.16 6.87
CA PRO A 72 8.49 -2.75 6.78
C PRO A 72 9.93 -2.55 6.34
N ILE A 73 10.15 -1.64 5.38
CA ILE A 73 11.50 -1.20 5.00
C ILE A 73 11.85 0.02 5.85
N THR A 74 12.81 -0.13 6.77
CA THR A 74 13.18 0.91 7.77
C THR A 74 14.65 1.32 7.72
N HIS A 75 15.44 0.66 6.88
CA HIS A 75 16.87 0.90 6.70
C HIS A 75 17.17 1.30 5.25
N MET A 76 18.44 1.55 4.92
CA MET A 76 18.87 2.02 3.60
C MET A 76 18.22 3.35 3.19
N VAL A 77 18.10 4.28 4.15
CA VAL A 77 17.63 5.65 3.88
C VAL A 77 18.60 6.32 2.91
N ALA A 78 18.08 6.71 1.75
CA ALA A 78 18.88 7.38 0.73
C ALA A 78 19.23 8.82 1.16
N PRO A 79 20.34 9.38 0.65
CA PRO A 79 20.64 10.80 0.77
C PRO A 79 19.49 11.70 0.28
N LYS A 80 19.40 12.92 0.82
CA LYS A 80 18.25 13.84 0.60
C LYS A 80 17.98 14.19 -0.86
N ASP A 81 19.02 14.23 -1.69
CA ASP A 81 18.97 14.50 -3.13
C ASP A 81 18.33 13.35 -3.94
N LYS A 82 18.14 12.18 -3.30
CA LYS A 82 17.45 11.00 -3.86
C LYS A 82 16.11 10.71 -3.18
N ALA A 83 15.63 11.63 -2.35
CA ALA A 83 14.29 11.53 -1.79
C ALA A 83 13.24 11.59 -2.91
N LEU A 84 12.10 10.91 -2.73
CA LEU A 84 11.03 10.94 -3.71
C LEU A 84 10.55 12.38 -3.93
N ALA A 85 10.51 12.81 -5.17
CA ALA A 85 9.99 14.08 -5.60
C ALA A 85 8.47 13.98 -5.84
N CYS A 86 7.80 15.13 -5.97
CA CYS A 86 6.36 15.20 -6.23
C CYS A 86 5.95 14.31 -7.41
N ALA A 87 6.71 14.39 -8.51
CA ALA A 87 6.42 13.67 -9.74
C ALA A 87 6.57 12.14 -9.60
N ASP A 88 7.31 11.63 -8.61
CA ASP A 88 7.42 10.18 -8.41
C ASP A 88 6.08 9.55 -8.00
N CYS A 89 5.15 10.33 -7.44
CA CYS A 89 3.85 9.87 -6.98
C CYS A 89 2.68 10.49 -7.76
N HIS A 90 2.80 11.77 -8.13
CA HIS A 90 1.68 12.59 -8.62
C HIS A 90 1.45 12.56 -10.13
N VAL A 91 2.22 11.79 -10.90
CA VAL A 91 2.03 11.67 -12.35
C VAL A 91 1.43 10.31 -12.72
N ASN A 92 0.91 10.20 -13.94
CA ASN A 92 0.55 8.88 -14.49
C ASN A 92 1.79 7.99 -14.55
N ASN A 93 1.63 6.70 -14.25
CA ASN A 93 2.74 5.75 -14.09
C ASN A 93 3.69 6.09 -12.92
N GLY A 94 3.25 6.92 -11.97
CA GLY A 94 3.94 7.13 -10.71
C GLY A 94 3.79 5.94 -9.75
N ARG A 95 4.41 6.04 -8.57
CA ARG A 95 4.40 4.99 -7.54
C ARG A 95 3.01 4.65 -7.00
N LEU A 96 2.08 5.59 -7.07
CA LEU A 96 0.69 5.41 -6.61
C LEU A 96 -0.28 5.07 -7.75
N GLU A 97 0.22 4.65 -8.92
CA GLU A 97 -0.57 4.26 -10.10
C GLU A 97 -1.45 3.01 -9.90
N LYS A 98 -1.42 2.33 -8.76
CA LYS A 98 -2.37 1.24 -8.47
C LYS A 98 -3.22 1.51 -7.24
N VAL A 99 -3.18 2.74 -6.75
CA VAL A 99 -4.02 3.20 -5.65
C VAL A 99 -5.22 3.93 -6.26
N ASP A 100 -6.32 3.19 -6.35
CA ASP A 100 -7.60 3.72 -6.81
C ASP A 100 -8.38 4.38 -5.67
N GLY A 101 -9.40 5.18 -5.99
CA GLY A 101 -10.27 5.82 -5.00
C GLY A 101 -9.67 7.04 -4.28
N VAL A 102 -8.47 7.48 -4.66
CA VAL A 102 -7.83 8.70 -4.16
C VAL A 102 -7.60 9.66 -5.31
N TYR A 103 -8.03 10.91 -5.14
CA TYR A 103 -7.72 11.99 -6.08
C TYR A 103 -6.28 12.47 -5.85
N MET A 104 -5.39 12.24 -6.81
CA MET A 104 -4.01 12.72 -6.78
C MET A 104 -3.86 13.93 -7.71
N PRO A 105 -3.49 15.10 -7.18
CA PRO A 105 -3.18 16.26 -8.01
C PRO A 105 -2.09 15.92 -9.02
N GLY A 106 -2.31 16.22 -10.30
CA GLY A 106 -1.33 16.01 -11.38
C GLY A 106 -1.43 14.65 -12.08
N ARG A 107 -2.18 13.69 -11.52
CA ARG A 107 -2.37 12.36 -12.12
C ARG A 107 -3.65 12.38 -12.94
N SER A 108 -3.52 12.68 -14.24
CA SER A 108 -4.67 13.02 -15.09
C SER A 108 -5.79 11.97 -15.13
N ARG A 109 -5.52 10.69 -14.85
CA ARG A 109 -6.57 9.67 -14.78
C ARG A 109 -7.55 9.85 -13.61
N ASP A 110 -7.15 10.56 -12.56
CA ASP A 110 -8.02 10.87 -11.41
C ASP A 110 -8.89 12.10 -11.66
N HIS A 111 -8.51 12.91 -12.64
CA HIS A 111 -9.19 14.14 -12.96
C HIS A 111 -10.44 13.86 -13.77
N MET A 112 -11.59 14.22 -13.21
CA MET A 112 -12.84 14.22 -13.95
C MET A 112 -12.96 15.57 -14.67
N THR A 113 -12.71 15.57 -15.97
CA THR A 113 -12.66 16.80 -16.80
C THR A 113 -13.89 17.70 -16.65
N GLY A 114 -15.07 17.12 -16.40
CA GLY A 114 -16.29 17.89 -16.14
C GLY A 114 -16.29 18.60 -14.78
N LEU A 115 -15.82 17.92 -13.73
CA LEU A 115 -15.74 18.47 -12.38
C LEU A 115 -14.68 19.59 -12.30
N ASP A 116 -13.53 19.38 -12.95
CA ASP A 116 -12.47 20.38 -13.01
C ASP A 116 -12.94 21.68 -13.66
N LYS A 117 -13.67 21.58 -14.78
CA LYS A 117 -14.24 22.75 -15.46
C LYS A 117 -15.19 23.53 -14.56
N VAL A 118 -16.06 22.84 -13.82
CA VAL A 118 -16.99 23.47 -12.87
C VAL A 118 -16.21 24.14 -11.74
N GLY A 119 -15.19 23.48 -11.19
CA GLY A 119 -14.33 24.05 -10.15
C GLY A 119 -13.63 25.33 -10.59
N TRP A 120 -13.03 25.35 -11.78
CA TRP A 120 -12.38 26.53 -12.34
C TRP A 120 -13.37 27.68 -12.62
N ALA A 121 -14.56 27.38 -13.14
CA ALA A 121 -15.60 28.38 -13.36
C ALA A 121 -16.07 29.01 -12.03
N ALA A 122 -16.28 28.20 -10.99
CA ALA A 122 -16.65 28.68 -9.66
C ALA A 122 -15.56 29.59 -9.07
N MET A 123 -14.29 29.21 -9.20
CA MET A 123 -13.17 30.03 -8.73
C MET A 123 -13.12 31.40 -9.44
N ALA A 124 -13.31 31.42 -10.77
CA ALA A 124 -13.35 32.66 -11.53
C ALA A 124 -14.50 33.58 -11.10
N LEU A 125 -15.70 33.02 -10.86
CA LEU A 125 -16.86 33.79 -10.39
C LEU A 125 -16.61 34.41 -9.00
N VAL A 126 -16.01 33.67 -8.08
CA VAL A 126 -15.64 34.19 -6.76
C VAL A 126 -14.63 35.34 -6.88
N LEU A 127 -13.60 35.18 -7.71
CA LEU A 127 -12.59 36.22 -7.94
C LEU A 127 -13.22 37.50 -8.51
N LEU A 128 -14.12 37.36 -9.49
CA LEU A 128 -14.87 38.50 -10.05
C LEU A 128 -15.73 39.19 -8.99
N GLY A 129 -16.40 38.43 -8.13
CA GLY A 129 -17.18 38.98 -7.01
C GLY A 129 -16.32 39.79 -6.04
N VAL A 130 -15.14 39.29 -5.67
CA VAL A 130 -14.21 39.97 -4.75
C VAL A 130 -13.65 41.25 -5.39
N ILE A 131 -13.22 41.19 -6.65
CA ILE A 131 -12.72 42.36 -7.38
C ILE A 131 -13.83 43.41 -7.53
N GLY A 132 -15.03 42.98 -7.93
CA GLY A 132 -16.19 43.86 -8.07
C GLY A 132 -16.56 44.53 -6.75
N HIS A 133 -16.61 43.77 -5.64
CA HIS A 133 -16.85 44.32 -4.32
C HIS A 133 -15.76 45.33 -3.90
N GLY A 134 -14.49 45.02 -4.16
CA GLY A 134 -13.37 45.92 -3.90
C GLY A 134 -13.48 47.24 -4.68
N LEU A 135 -13.81 47.18 -5.97
CA LEU A 135 -14.01 48.35 -6.82
C LEU A 135 -15.16 49.23 -6.33
N ILE A 136 -16.29 48.63 -5.95
CA ILE A 136 -17.44 49.35 -5.36
C ILE A 136 -17.00 50.11 -4.11
N ARG A 137 -16.17 49.48 -3.26
CA ARG A 137 -15.65 50.11 -2.03
C ARG A 137 -14.80 51.34 -2.33
N VAL A 138 -13.90 51.25 -3.30
CA VAL A 138 -13.02 52.36 -3.72
C VAL A 138 -13.81 53.52 -4.32
N VAL A 139 -14.76 53.23 -5.22
CA VAL A 139 -15.58 54.26 -5.87
C VAL A 139 -16.48 54.96 -4.85
N SER A 140 -17.14 54.21 -3.97
CA SER A 140 -18.00 54.78 -2.93
C SER A 140 -17.22 55.62 -1.92
N GLY A 141 -16.03 55.18 -1.48
CA GLY A 141 -15.19 55.97 -0.57
C GLY A 141 -14.72 57.30 -1.16
N LYS A 142 -14.47 57.36 -2.48
CA LYS A 142 -14.14 58.61 -3.19
C LYS A 142 -15.33 59.56 -3.32
N ARG A 143 -16.57 59.07 -3.29
CA ARG A 143 -17.79 59.90 -3.33
C ARG A 143 -18.12 60.54 -1.99
N THR A 144 -17.70 59.94 -0.87
CA THR A 144 -17.96 60.47 0.48
C THR A 144 -16.96 61.56 0.91
N HIS A 145 -15.82 61.67 0.22
CA HIS A 145 -14.76 62.67 0.48
C HIS A 145 -14.77 63.89 -0.47
N LYS A 146 -15.80 64.01 -1.32
CA LYS A 146 -16.12 65.21 -2.10
C LYS A 146 -17.40 65.82 -1.55
#